data_AF-A0A3N5X101-F1
#
_entry.id   AF-A0A3N5X101-F1
#
_cell.length_a   1.000
_cell.length_b   1.000
_cell.length_c   1.000
_cell.angle_alpha   90.00
_cell.angle_beta   90.00
_cell.angle_gamma   90.00
#
_symmetry.space_group_name_H-M   'P 1'
#
loop_
_entity.id
_entity.type
_entity.pdbx_description
1 polymer ?
#
loop_
_entity_poly.entity_id
_entity_poly.type
_entity_poly.pdbx_seq_one_letter_code
_entity_poly.pdbx_strand_id
1 'polypeptide(L)'
;MEFRNASRISAIVSLLLTSPLLAQPTPIETPQLRIDVLGRPEVLWRYFCKDSGQAFDISAPRFEVDGRDVIASLADPKPIGSPRTLPNGVAEYRYSGVFKDDPSLSLELIFRVPASNPVVRFQYRLLSTADHKLTKQKGKDNIEYLGV
;
A
#
# COMPACT_ATOMS: atom_id res chain seq x y z
N MET A 1 23.73 56.20 40.22
CA MET A 1 22.57 55.96 39.34
C MET A 1 23.13 55.76 37.95
N GLU A 2 23.32 54.52 37.51
CA GLU A 2 23.33 54.07 36.10
C GLU A 2 23.67 52.58 36.05
N PHE A 3 22.75 51.80 35.49
CA PHE A 3 22.85 50.37 35.23
C PHE A 3 23.64 50.16 33.93
N ARG A 4 24.52 49.14 33.90
CA ARG A 4 24.89 48.50 32.62
C ARG A 4 24.79 46.98 32.73
N ASN A 5 23.81 46.50 31.98
CA ASN A 5 23.30 45.14 31.90
C ASN A 5 24.36 44.15 31.42
N ALA A 6 24.40 42.99 32.09
CA ALA A 6 24.96 41.77 31.53
C ALA A 6 23.98 41.22 30.47
N SER A 7 24.39 41.25 29.20
CA SER A 7 23.64 40.61 28.12
C SER A 7 23.93 39.11 28.13
N ARG A 8 23.00 38.32 28.66
CA ARG A 8 22.99 36.86 28.51
C ARG A 8 22.35 36.54 27.16
N ILE A 9 23.17 36.10 26.20
CA ILE A 9 22.70 35.59 24.92
C ILE A 9 22.10 34.20 25.17
N SER A 10 20.77 34.12 25.19
CA SER A 10 20.05 32.84 25.21
C SER A 10 19.91 32.35 23.77
N ALA A 11 20.73 31.37 23.39
CA ALA A 11 20.61 30.71 22.09
C ALA A 11 19.41 29.74 22.13
N ILE A 12 18.33 30.10 21.45
CA ILE A 12 17.19 29.20 21.21
C ILE A 12 17.63 28.21 20.12
N VAL A 13 17.98 26.99 20.51
CA VAL A 13 18.19 25.89 19.56
C VAL A 13 16.83 25.42 19.08
N SER A 14 16.44 25.86 17.88
CA SER A 14 15.26 25.31 17.19
C SER A 14 15.62 23.95 16.62
N LEU A 15 15.16 22.88 17.27
CA LEU A 15 15.31 21.52 16.79
C LEU A 15 14.32 21.30 15.63
N LEU A 16 14.81 21.40 14.39
CA LEU A 16 14.06 20.98 13.20
C LEU A 16 13.90 19.46 13.26
N LEU A 17 12.71 18.99 13.63
CA LEU A 17 12.31 17.59 13.49
C LEU A 17 12.17 17.28 12.00
N THR A 18 13.25 16.84 11.36
CA THR A 18 13.20 16.30 10.00
C THR A 18 12.57 14.92 10.08
N SER A 19 11.24 14.84 9.95
CA SER A 19 10.57 13.55 9.76
C SER A 19 11.14 12.90 8.51
N PRO A 20 11.58 11.63 8.55
CA PRO A 20 11.95 10.92 7.33
C PRO A 20 10.70 10.87 6.46
N LEU A 21 10.77 11.48 5.27
CA LEU A 21 9.77 11.26 4.23
C LEU A 21 9.86 9.78 3.89
N LEU A 22 8.97 8.95 4.44
CA LEU A 22 8.83 7.56 4.03
C LEU A 22 8.65 7.60 2.51
N ALA A 23 9.65 7.08 1.80
CA ALA A 23 9.63 7.04 0.35
C ALA A 23 8.36 6.29 -0.05
N GLN A 24 7.40 7.01 -0.63
CA GLN A 24 6.17 6.36 -1.06
C GLN A 24 6.51 5.38 -2.19
N PRO A 25 5.80 4.25 -2.27
CA PRO A 25 6.05 3.27 -3.30
C PRO A 25 5.87 3.95 -4.67
N THR A 26 6.83 3.76 -5.57
CA THR A 26 6.74 4.35 -6.91
C THR A 26 5.40 3.96 -7.54
N PRO A 27 4.58 4.92 -7.99
CA PRO A 27 3.31 4.61 -8.65
C PRO A 27 3.53 3.82 -9.94
N ILE A 28 2.57 2.98 -10.31
CA ILE A 28 2.52 2.39 -11.65
C ILE A 28 1.85 3.39 -12.57
N GLU A 29 2.48 3.76 -13.67
CA GLU A 29 1.98 4.82 -14.54
C GLU A 29 2.04 4.44 -16.02
N THR A 30 0.95 4.71 -16.74
CA THR A 30 0.87 4.62 -18.21
C THR A 30 0.25 5.91 -18.77
N PRO A 31 0.17 6.08 -20.10
CA PRO A 31 -0.60 7.19 -20.67
C PRO A 31 -2.08 7.20 -20.26
N GLN A 32 -2.65 6.03 -19.93
CA GLN A 32 -4.09 5.87 -19.70
C GLN A 32 -4.49 5.88 -18.21
N LEU A 33 -3.58 5.47 -17.32
CA LEU A 33 -3.92 5.28 -15.90
C LEU A 33 -2.72 5.48 -14.97
N ARG A 34 -3.02 5.62 -13.68
CA ARG A 34 -2.07 5.56 -12.57
C ARG A 34 -2.59 4.63 -11.48
N ILE A 35 -1.71 3.88 -10.83
CA ILE A 35 -2.00 3.09 -9.64
C ILE A 35 -1.04 3.51 -8.52
N ASP A 36 -1.60 3.86 -7.37
CA ASP A 36 -0.86 4.13 -6.14
C ASP A 36 -1.10 2.99 -5.14
N VAL A 37 -0.04 2.47 -4.51
CA VAL A 37 -0.15 1.43 -3.45
C VAL A 37 0.07 2.10 -2.10
N LEU A 38 -0.96 2.11 -1.26
CA LEU A 38 -0.99 2.88 0.00
C LEU A 38 -0.88 1.99 1.25
N GLY A 39 -1.34 0.73 1.19
CA GLY A 39 -1.20 -0.22 2.29
C GLY A 39 -2.17 -0.01 3.46
N ARG A 40 -3.22 0.80 3.33
CA ARG A 40 -4.11 1.14 4.45
C ARG A 40 -5.40 0.29 4.41
N PRO A 41 -6.07 0.07 5.55
CA PRO A 41 -7.35 -0.66 5.60
C PRO A 41 -8.40 -0.09 4.64
N GLU A 42 -8.59 1.23 4.68
CA GLU A 42 -9.59 1.97 3.92
C GLU A 42 -9.21 2.14 2.44
N VAL A 43 -7.91 2.24 2.16
CA VAL A 43 -7.37 2.31 0.79
C VAL A 43 -6.07 1.52 0.75
N LEU A 44 -6.15 0.29 0.26
CA LEU A 44 -4.98 -0.55 0.02
C LEU A 44 -4.22 -0.04 -1.20
N TRP A 45 -4.95 0.24 -2.28
CA TRP A 45 -4.42 0.87 -3.48
C TRP A 45 -5.51 1.71 -4.16
N ARG A 46 -5.07 2.69 -4.94
CA ARG A 46 -5.92 3.62 -5.67
C ARG A 46 -5.66 3.46 -7.15
N TYR A 47 -6.73 3.44 -7.94
CA TYR A 47 -6.69 3.52 -9.38
C TYR A 47 -7.15 4.91 -9.83
N PHE A 48 -6.45 5.49 -10.81
CA PHE A 48 -6.82 6.75 -11.44
C PHE A 48 -6.88 6.58 -12.96
N CYS A 49 -8.03 6.84 -13.56
CA CYS A 49 -8.21 6.88 -15.00
C CYS A 49 -7.90 8.30 -15.51
N LYS A 50 -6.88 8.45 -16.35
CA LYS A 50 -6.42 9.77 -16.79
C LYS A 50 -7.38 10.45 -17.75
N ASP A 51 -8.08 9.67 -18.58
CA ASP A 51 -9.02 10.19 -19.58
C ASP A 51 -10.27 10.78 -18.91
N SER A 52 -10.88 10.06 -17.96
CA SER A 52 -12.07 10.53 -17.25
C SER A 52 -11.77 11.41 -16.04
N GLY A 53 -10.53 11.42 -15.55
CA GLY A 53 -10.14 12.06 -14.29
C GLY A 53 -10.71 11.39 -13.03
N GLN A 54 -11.34 10.22 -13.17
CA GLN A 54 -11.93 9.51 -12.03
C GLN A 54 -10.89 8.71 -11.25
N ALA A 55 -11.06 8.70 -9.93
CA ALA A 55 -10.29 7.88 -8.99
C ALA A 55 -11.19 6.85 -8.31
N PHE A 56 -10.64 5.66 -8.07
CA PHE A 56 -11.31 4.57 -7.38
C PHE A 56 -10.39 4.05 -6.28
N ASP A 57 -10.89 4.08 -5.06
CA ASP A 57 -10.19 3.59 -3.88
C ASP A 57 -10.58 2.14 -3.63
N ILE A 58 -9.59 1.27 -3.56
CA ILE A 58 -9.79 -0.16 -3.32
C ILE A 58 -9.32 -0.46 -1.90
N SER A 59 -10.26 -0.82 -1.03
CA SER A 59 -9.97 -1.15 0.36
C SER A 59 -9.17 -2.44 0.50
N ALA A 60 -8.51 -2.63 1.64
CA ALA A 60 -7.80 -3.86 1.93
C ALA A 60 -8.77 -5.06 2.03
N PRO A 61 -8.43 -6.22 1.42
CA PRO A 61 -9.23 -7.43 1.60
C PRO A 61 -9.19 -7.89 3.06
N ARG A 62 -10.27 -8.56 3.44
CA ARG A 62 -10.40 -9.25 4.73
C ARG A 62 -10.26 -10.74 4.52
N PHE A 63 -9.56 -11.40 5.44
CA PHE A 63 -9.35 -12.83 5.48
C PHE A 63 -9.80 -13.36 6.82
N GLU A 64 -10.31 -14.59 6.87
CA GLU A 64 -10.51 -15.29 8.13
C GLU A 64 -9.33 -16.25 8.32
N VAL A 65 -8.47 -15.96 9.29
CA VAL A 65 -7.24 -16.71 9.60
C VAL A 65 -7.29 -17.14 11.05
N ASP A 66 -7.14 -18.43 11.30
CA ASP A 66 -7.22 -19.05 12.64
C ASP A 66 -8.48 -18.65 13.43
N GLY A 67 -9.60 -18.52 12.71
CA GLY A 67 -10.89 -18.15 13.26
C GLY A 67 -11.04 -16.66 13.62
N ARG A 68 -10.14 -15.80 13.15
CA ARG A 68 -10.19 -14.34 13.35
C ARG A 68 -10.30 -13.62 12.02
N ASP A 69 -11.09 -12.55 11.98
CA ASP A 69 -11.12 -11.63 10.85
C ASP A 69 -9.86 -10.75 10.87
N VAL A 70 -9.03 -10.88 9.82
CA VAL A 70 -7.77 -10.15 9.63
C VAL A 70 -7.90 -9.23 8.41
N ILE A 71 -7.57 -7.95 8.57
CA ILE A 71 -7.55 -6.96 7.48
C ILE A 71 -6.12 -6.87 6.95
N ALA A 72 -5.96 -6.88 5.62
CA ALA A 72 -4.65 -6.73 4.99
C ALA A 72 -4.12 -5.28 4.98
N SER A 73 -4.03 -4.68 6.17
CA SER A 73 -3.30 -3.43 6.37
C SER A 73 -1.80 -3.70 6.36
N LEU A 74 -1.10 -3.11 5.40
CA LEU A 74 0.30 -3.42 5.13
C LEU A 74 1.24 -2.39 5.75
N ALA A 75 2.32 -2.86 6.36
CA ALA A 75 3.46 -2.03 6.70
C ALA A 75 4.33 -1.84 5.44
N ASP A 76 4.51 -0.58 5.03
CA ASP A 76 5.50 -0.17 4.02
C ASP A 76 5.51 -1.06 2.75
N PRO A 77 4.39 -1.16 2.01
CA PRO A 77 4.30 -2.04 0.84
C PRO A 77 5.26 -1.57 -0.26
N LYS A 78 6.08 -2.47 -0.81
CA LYS A 78 7.15 -2.12 -1.76
C LYS A 78 7.05 -2.92 -3.06
N PRO A 79 7.51 -2.37 -4.18
CA PRO A 79 7.65 -3.14 -5.41
C PRO A 79 8.63 -4.31 -5.22
N ILE A 80 8.31 -5.46 -5.80
CA ILE A 80 9.16 -6.66 -5.80
C ILE A 80 9.73 -6.87 -7.19
N GLY A 81 11.02 -6.57 -7.33
CA GLY A 81 11.74 -6.69 -8.59
C GLY A 81 11.25 -5.70 -9.66
N SER A 82 11.75 -5.88 -10.88
CA SER A 82 11.37 -5.05 -12.02
C SER A 82 10.06 -5.53 -12.66
N PRO A 83 9.27 -4.64 -13.28
CA PRO A 83 8.10 -5.01 -14.06
C PRO A 83 8.46 -6.03 -15.15
N ARG A 84 7.59 -7.02 -15.37
CA ARG A 84 7.79 -8.07 -16.37
C ARG A 84 6.83 -7.89 -17.53
N THR A 85 7.33 -7.90 -18.76
CA THR A 85 6.47 -7.95 -19.95
C THR A 85 6.01 -9.39 -20.17
N LEU A 86 4.69 -9.60 -20.20
CA LEU A 86 4.06 -10.88 -20.52
C LEU A 86 4.02 -11.11 -22.04
N PRO A 87 3.84 -12.35 -22.54
CA PRO A 87 3.83 -12.64 -23.99
C PRO A 87 2.80 -11.87 -24.81
N ASN A 88 1.74 -11.37 -24.18
CA ASN A 88 0.71 -10.53 -24.81
C ASN A 88 1.02 -9.03 -24.75
N GLY A 89 2.24 -8.64 -24.38
CA GLY A 89 2.69 -7.24 -24.29
C GLY A 89 2.20 -6.49 -23.03
N VAL A 90 1.45 -7.14 -22.14
CA VAL A 90 1.00 -6.53 -20.88
C VAL A 90 2.15 -6.50 -19.86
N ALA A 91 2.32 -5.39 -19.15
CA ALA A 91 3.29 -5.30 -18.07
C ALA A 91 2.70 -5.83 -16.75
N GLU A 92 3.42 -6.73 -16.08
CA GLU A 92 3.11 -7.24 -14.75
C GLU A 92 4.00 -6.56 -13.70
N TYR A 93 3.38 -5.90 -12.74
CA TYR A 93 4.00 -5.26 -11.58
C TYR A 93 3.65 -6.05 -10.33
N ARG A 94 4.57 -6.12 -9.37
CA ARG A 94 4.35 -6.83 -8.11
C ARG A 94 4.75 -5.94 -6.94
N TYR A 95 3.94 -5.94 -5.90
CA TYR A 95 4.22 -5.29 -4.62
C TYR A 95 4.03 -6.31 -3.50
N SER A 96 4.75 -6.15 -2.39
CA SER A 96 4.50 -6.91 -1.16
C SER A 96 4.60 -6.01 0.06
N GLY A 97 3.77 -6.30 1.05
CA GLY A 97 3.88 -5.77 2.39
C GLY A 97 3.46 -6.82 3.42
N VAL A 98 4.06 -6.74 4.61
CA VAL A 98 3.66 -7.56 5.76
C VAL A 98 2.44 -6.94 6.44
N PHE A 99 1.60 -7.75 7.06
CA PHE A 99 0.45 -7.25 7.81
C PHE A 99 0.95 -6.51 9.06
N LYS A 100 0.33 -5.38 9.40
CA LYS A 100 0.70 -4.60 10.61
C LYS A 100 0.43 -5.36 11.90
N ASP A 101 -0.69 -6.09 11.95
CA ASP A 101 -1.17 -6.76 13.16
C ASP A 101 -0.57 -8.18 13.31
N ASP A 102 -0.15 -8.80 12.21
CA ASP A 102 0.50 -10.11 12.21
C ASP A 102 1.64 -10.18 11.18
N PRO A 103 2.89 -9.88 11.58
CA PRO A 103 4.02 -9.86 10.66
C PRO A 103 4.40 -11.23 10.06
N SER A 104 3.84 -12.35 10.55
CA SER A 104 4.03 -13.65 9.89
C SER A 104 3.33 -13.70 8.53
N LEU A 105 2.28 -12.89 8.35
CA LEU A 105 1.45 -12.79 7.16
C LEU A 105 1.93 -11.65 6.25
N SER A 106 1.89 -11.90 4.95
CA SER A 106 2.18 -10.90 3.93
C SER A 106 1.19 -10.97 2.78
N LEU A 107 0.96 -9.82 2.13
CA LEU A 107 0.14 -9.72 0.93
C LEU A 107 1.01 -9.32 -0.25
N GLU A 108 1.05 -10.17 -1.28
CA GLU A 108 1.51 -9.74 -2.60
C GLU A 108 0.34 -9.19 -3.42
N LEU A 109 0.54 -8.00 -3.99
CA LEU A 109 -0.34 -7.39 -4.99
C LEU A 109 0.30 -7.54 -6.36
N ILE A 110 -0.41 -8.17 -7.29
CA ILE A 110 0.06 -8.36 -8.67
C ILE A 110 -0.86 -7.56 -9.58
N PHE A 111 -0.30 -6.59 -10.30
CA PHE A 111 -1.03 -5.76 -11.25
C PHE A 111 -0.59 -6.09 -12.67
N ARG A 112 -1.53 -6.28 -13.57
CA ARG A 112 -1.31 -6.44 -15.01
C ARG A 112 -1.94 -5.27 -15.73
N VAL A 113 -1.08 -4.46 -16.33
CA VAL A 113 -1.42 -3.15 -16.88
C VAL A 113 -1.03 -3.11 -18.37
N PRO A 114 -2.01 -3.12 -19.29
CA PRO A 114 -1.76 -2.86 -20.70
C PRO A 114 -1.43 -1.38 -20.89
N ALA A 115 -0.52 -1.07 -21.83
CA ALA A 115 -0.20 0.32 -22.15
C ALA A 115 -1.30 1.04 -22.97
N SER A 116 -2.14 0.27 -23.67
CA SER A 116 -3.06 0.78 -24.70
C SER A 116 -4.46 1.14 -24.21
N ASN A 117 -4.86 0.75 -23.00
CA ASN A 117 -6.20 0.97 -22.49
C ASN A 117 -6.23 1.07 -20.96
N PRO A 118 -7.28 1.61 -20.35
CA PRO A 118 -7.33 1.87 -18.92
C PRO A 118 -7.72 0.65 -18.06
N VAL A 119 -7.73 -0.57 -18.60
CA VAL A 119 -8.15 -1.78 -17.86
C VAL A 119 -7.01 -2.36 -17.05
N VAL A 120 -7.22 -2.53 -15.74
CA VAL A 120 -6.26 -3.20 -14.84
C VAL A 120 -6.81 -4.57 -14.47
N ARG A 121 -5.96 -5.61 -14.58
CA ARG A 121 -6.22 -6.90 -13.94
C ARG A 121 -5.34 -6.99 -12.70
N PHE A 122 -5.90 -7.45 -11.59
CA PHE A 122 -5.13 -7.61 -10.36
C PHE A 122 -5.37 -8.97 -9.71
N GLN A 123 -4.43 -9.38 -8.89
CA GLN A 123 -4.49 -10.58 -8.08
C GLN A 123 -3.85 -10.28 -6.72
N TYR A 124 -4.45 -10.81 -5.65
CA TYR A 124 -3.82 -10.88 -4.34
C TYR A 124 -3.29 -12.29 -4.08
N ARG A 125 -2.15 -12.38 -3.41
CA ARG A 125 -1.67 -13.63 -2.80
C ARG A 125 -1.38 -13.38 -1.33
N LEU A 126 -2.04 -14.16 -0.48
CA LEU A 126 -1.74 -14.22 0.94
C LEU A 126 -0.65 -15.26 1.16
N LEU A 127 0.45 -14.86 1.81
CA LEU A 127 1.56 -15.74 2.15
C LEU A 127 1.78 -15.71 3.66
N SER A 128 2.38 -16.78 4.18
CA SER A 128 2.71 -16.91 5.59
C SER A 128 4.10 -17.50 5.77
N THR A 129 4.79 -17.05 6.82
CA THR A 129 6.05 -17.65 7.30
C THR A 129 5.85 -18.55 8.52
N ALA A 130 4.63 -18.60 9.06
CA ALA A 130 4.21 -19.48 10.16
C ALA A 130 3.04 -20.39 9.74
N ASP A 131 2.72 -21.38 10.57
CA ASP A 131 1.54 -22.21 10.36
C ASP A 131 0.28 -21.40 10.68
N HIS A 132 -0.56 -21.23 9.65
CA HIS A 132 -1.86 -20.60 9.76
C HIS A 132 -2.89 -21.41 8.98
N LYS A 133 -4.14 -21.35 9.42
CA LYS A 133 -5.27 -21.96 8.72
C LYS A 133 -6.18 -20.87 8.17
N LEU A 134 -6.42 -20.90 6.87
CA LEU A 134 -7.58 -20.22 6.30
C LEU A 134 -8.84 -20.89 6.83
N THR A 135 -9.61 -20.15 7.62
CA THR A 135 -10.86 -20.63 8.19
C THR A 135 -12.04 -20.01 7.46
N LYS A 136 -13.21 -20.64 7.60
CA LYS A 136 -14.48 -20.15 7.03
C LYS A 136 -15.60 -20.49 8.00
N GLN A 137 -15.63 -19.84 9.16
CA GLN A 137 -16.62 -20.13 10.21
C GLN A 137 -18.05 -19.97 9.71
N LYS A 138 -18.28 -19.03 8.76
CA LYS A 138 -19.59 -18.83 8.11
C LYS A 138 -19.80 -19.67 6.84
N GLY A 139 -18.92 -20.64 6.56
CA GLY A 139 -19.03 -21.57 5.43
C GLY A 139 -18.75 -20.97 4.05
N LYS A 140 -18.39 -19.68 3.96
CA LYS A 140 -18.03 -18.98 2.72
C LYS A 140 -16.88 -18.02 2.94
N ASP A 141 -16.11 -17.76 1.89
CA ASP A 141 -15.13 -16.67 1.89
C ASP A 141 -15.86 -15.34 2.05
N ASN A 142 -15.45 -14.54 3.04
CA ASN A 142 -15.95 -13.18 3.25
C ASN A 142 -15.03 -12.16 2.56
N ILE A 143 -14.68 -12.43 1.29
CA ILE A 143 -13.77 -11.57 0.53
C ILE A 143 -14.57 -10.51 -0.20
N GLU A 144 -14.48 -9.28 0.29
CA GLU A 144 -14.99 -8.09 -0.40
C GLU A 144 -13.86 -7.53 -1.28
N TYR A 145 -14.00 -7.69 -2.60
CA TYR A 145 -12.92 -7.41 -3.56
C TYR A 145 -12.79 -5.94 -3.94
N LEU A 146 -13.82 -5.12 -3.71
CA LEU A 146 -13.85 -3.73 -4.14
C LEU A 146 -14.25 -2.73 -3.06
N GLY A 147 -14.93 -3.13 -1.98
CA GLY A 147 -15.27 -2.27 -0.83
C GLY A 147 -15.79 -0.86 -1.19
N VAL A 148 -16.42 -0.72 -2.37
CA VAL A 148 -17.00 0.53 -2.90
C VAL A 148 -18.44 0.66 -2.46
#